data_AF-A0A9Q3UXE0-F1
#
_entry.id   AF-A0A9Q3UXE0-F1
#
_cell.length_a   1.000
_cell.length_b   1.000
_cell.length_c   1.000
_cell.angle_alpha   90.00
_cell.angle_beta   90.00
_cell.angle_gamma   90.00
#
_symmetry.space_group_name_H-M   'P 1'
#
loop_
_entity.id
_entity.type
_entity.pdbx_description
1 polymer ?
#
loop_
_entity_poly.entity_id
_entity_poly.type
_entity_poly.pdbx_seq_one_letter_code
_entity_poly.pdbx_strand_id
1 'polypeptide(L)'
;MEIEIHFEHLKEVVEKELLAAKSNVYIAVAWINFREYDGIFKAIIKNKVQINIICSDNDSNLKYSTEIENLKNAGAKVRLLEMPDTKNHMHHKFGIIDRSTILNGSFNWSSNAKKSFENILVLRDAKEEAKKFYDEFKKLELIETDIVEKLQTLKKCESCENGELFNILVFSKNSSTYFETSGDIVQVCTDCDHYYNGFNLITNNSLYILAESFNSLDEQDFLSVQDSIYDELNQYINNDKIIHAIGQVYHNLDGRDQDVFGTKILWKNKFVGDKILDDYSDQDFDVNYDSSSTF
;
A
#
# COMPACT_ATOMS: atom_id res chain seq x y z
N MET A 1 -19.39 -18.65 -1.35
CA MET A 1 -18.41 -18.59 -0.26
C MET A 1 -18.56 -19.78 0.67
N GLU A 2 -17.54 -20.62 0.73
CA GLU A 2 -17.35 -21.72 1.67
C GLU A 2 -16.17 -21.38 2.59
N ILE A 3 -16.26 -21.72 3.88
CA ILE A 3 -15.23 -21.39 4.88
C ILE A 3 -14.84 -22.66 5.63
N GLU A 4 -13.55 -22.97 5.64
CA GLU A 4 -12.97 -24.06 6.44
C GLU A 4 -11.84 -23.53 7.31
N ILE A 5 -11.75 -24.04 8.55
CA ILE A 5 -10.67 -23.71 9.49
C ILE A 5 -9.91 -24.98 9.81
N HIS A 6 -8.60 -24.93 9.67
CA HIS A 6 -7.69 -26.03 9.92
C HIS A 6 -6.68 -25.64 11.00
N PHE A 7 -6.46 -26.54 11.96
CA PHE A 7 -5.45 -26.41 13.04
C PHE A 7 -4.38 -27.51 12.96
N GLU A 8 -4.56 -28.48 12.07
CA GLU A 8 -3.66 -29.61 11.84
C GLU A 8 -3.45 -29.80 10.35
N HIS A 9 -2.39 -30.52 9.95
CA HIS A 9 -2.09 -30.81 8.55
C HIS A 9 -2.06 -29.57 7.64
N LEU A 10 -1.59 -28.44 8.21
CA LEU A 10 -1.68 -27.12 7.58
C LEU A 10 -0.92 -27.05 6.25
N LYS A 11 0.23 -27.73 6.16
CA LYS A 11 1.00 -27.83 4.92
C LYS A 11 0.22 -28.57 3.84
N GLU A 12 -0.36 -29.72 4.19
CA GLU A 12 -1.13 -30.53 3.26
C GLU A 12 -2.36 -29.79 2.74
N VAL A 13 -3.01 -28.99 3.59
CA VAL A 13 -4.10 -28.08 3.20
C VAL A 13 -3.60 -27.06 2.18
N VAL A 14 -2.49 -26.36 2.45
CA VAL A 14 -1.89 -25.40 1.49
C VAL A 14 -1.58 -26.08 0.16
N GLU A 15 -0.90 -27.22 0.18
CA GLU A 15 -0.50 -27.95 -1.03
C GLU A 15 -1.71 -28.40 -1.84
N LYS A 16 -2.76 -28.89 -1.18
CA LYS A 16 -4.02 -29.28 -1.82
C LYS A 16 -4.66 -28.10 -2.56
N GLU A 17 -4.82 -26.96 -1.91
CA GLU A 17 -5.46 -25.79 -2.52
C GLU A 17 -4.60 -25.22 -3.65
N LEU A 18 -3.27 -25.16 -3.48
CA LEU A 18 -2.34 -24.71 -4.52
C LEU A 18 -2.40 -25.59 -5.78
N LEU A 19 -2.45 -26.91 -5.62
CA LEU A 19 -2.57 -27.85 -6.75
C LEU A 19 -3.93 -27.76 -7.47
N ALA A 20 -4.96 -27.21 -6.80
CA ALA A 20 -6.26 -27.02 -7.41
C ALA A 20 -6.29 -25.86 -8.41
N ALA A 21 -5.33 -24.92 -8.33
CA ALA A 21 -5.25 -23.72 -9.16
C ALA A 21 -5.34 -24.00 -10.67
N LYS A 22 -6.00 -23.09 -11.39
CA LYS A 22 -6.27 -23.18 -12.84
C LYS A 22 -5.67 -22.05 -13.66
N SER A 23 -5.40 -20.90 -13.05
CA SER A 23 -5.00 -19.69 -13.76
C SER A 23 -3.90 -18.91 -13.04
N ASN A 24 -4.07 -18.58 -11.77
CA ASN A 24 -3.12 -17.76 -11.03
C ASN A 24 -3.03 -18.13 -9.54
N VAL A 25 -1.83 -17.97 -9.01
CA VAL A 25 -1.48 -18.13 -7.61
C VAL A 25 -0.67 -16.91 -7.17
N TYR A 26 -1.12 -16.25 -6.11
CA TYR A 26 -0.43 -15.13 -5.46
C TYR A 26 -0.12 -15.51 -4.02
N ILE A 27 1.13 -15.41 -3.57
CA ILE A 27 1.55 -15.83 -2.24
C ILE A 27 2.32 -14.70 -1.57
N ALA A 28 1.80 -14.14 -0.47
CA ALA A 28 2.50 -13.17 0.36
C ALA A 28 2.74 -13.78 1.74
N VAL A 29 3.96 -14.25 1.98
CA VAL A 29 4.33 -14.92 3.23
C VAL A 29 5.67 -14.43 3.79
N ALA A 30 5.73 -14.21 5.09
CA ALA A 30 6.95 -13.79 5.76
C ALA A 30 8.10 -14.79 5.58
N TRP A 31 7.82 -16.08 5.78
CA TRP A 31 8.78 -17.16 5.66
C TRP A 31 8.23 -18.32 4.83
N ILE A 32 9.07 -18.82 3.94
CA ILE A 32 8.75 -19.94 3.07
C ILE A 32 9.93 -20.89 2.90
N ASN A 33 9.68 -22.19 3.02
CA ASN A 33 10.66 -23.21 2.67
C ASN A 33 10.49 -23.59 1.19
N PHE A 34 11.21 -22.90 0.30
CA PHE A 34 11.13 -23.15 -1.14
C PHE A 34 11.47 -24.59 -1.53
N ARG A 35 12.34 -25.28 -0.76
CA ARG A 35 12.66 -26.69 -1.03
C ARG A 35 11.49 -27.62 -0.77
N GLU A 36 10.69 -27.37 0.26
CA GLU A 36 9.51 -28.19 0.57
C GLU A 36 8.40 -28.00 -0.48
N TYR A 37 8.24 -26.78 -1.03
CA TYR A 37 7.21 -26.47 -2.02
C TYR A 37 7.67 -26.60 -3.48
N ASP A 38 8.95 -26.86 -3.76
CA ASP A 38 9.54 -26.91 -5.12
C ASP A 38 8.75 -27.84 -6.07
N GLY A 39 8.41 -29.04 -5.61
CA GLY A 39 7.64 -30.00 -6.40
C GLY A 39 6.23 -29.51 -6.76
N ILE A 40 5.57 -28.84 -5.82
CA ILE A 40 4.23 -28.27 -5.99
C ILE A 40 4.26 -27.10 -6.96
N PHE A 41 5.20 -26.16 -6.78
CA PHE A 41 5.35 -25.02 -7.67
C PHE A 41 5.69 -25.43 -9.10
N LYS A 42 6.59 -26.42 -9.29
CA LYS A 42 6.87 -26.98 -10.62
C LYS A 42 5.65 -27.63 -11.25
N ALA A 43 4.82 -28.34 -10.47
CA ALA A 43 3.58 -28.94 -10.96
C ALA A 43 2.58 -27.87 -11.43
N ILE A 44 2.43 -26.78 -10.67
CA ILE A 44 1.56 -25.64 -11.00
C ILE A 44 2.04 -24.93 -12.27
N ILE A 45 3.34 -24.62 -12.36
CA ILE A 45 3.95 -24.02 -13.56
C ILE A 45 3.76 -24.92 -14.79
N LYS A 46 3.94 -26.23 -14.65
CA LYS A 46 3.73 -27.20 -15.74
C LYS A 46 2.29 -27.19 -16.26
N ASN A 47 1.32 -26.91 -15.38
CA ASN A 47 -0.08 -26.73 -15.74
C ASN A 47 -0.39 -25.34 -16.31
N LYS A 48 0.64 -24.53 -16.62
CA LYS A 48 0.55 -23.17 -17.17
C LYS A 48 -0.18 -22.17 -16.26
N VAL A 49 -0.19 -22.44 -14.96
CA VAL A 49 -0.72 -21.52 -13.95
C VAL A 49 0.38 -20.52 -13.59
N GLN A 50 0.03 -19.23 -13.53
CA GLN A 50 0.96 -18.17 -13.17
C GLN A 50 1.20 -18.17 -11.66
N ILE A 51 2.44 -18.08 -11.22
CA ILE A 51 2.80 -18.01 -9.80
C ILE A 51 3.53 -16.70 -9.52
N ASN A 52 3.06 -15.96 -8.53
CA ASN A 52 3.68 -14.74 -8.03
C ASN A 52 3.86 -14.89 -6.51
N ILE A 53 5.10 -14.79 -6.04
CA ILE A 53 5.47 -14.99 -4.63
C ILE A 53 6.18 -13.73 -4.15
N ILE A 54 5.73 -13.18 -3.03
CA ILE A 54 6.41 -12.14 -2.28
C ILE A 54 6.73 -12.71 -0.91
N CYS A 55 8.00 -12.67 -0.52
CA CYS A 55 8.43 -13.09 0.81
C CYS A 55 9.45 -12.12 1.38
N SER A 56 9.63 -12.13 2.70
CA SER A 56 10.59 -11.20 3.34
C SER A 56 12.02 -11.50 2.89
N ASP A 57 12.80 -10.45 2.63
CA ASP A 57 14.23 -10.59 2.39
C ASP A 57 14.96 -10.82 3.72
N ASN A 58 15.25 -12.07 4.04
CA ASN A 58 15.92 -12.48 5.27
C ASN A 58 16.70 -13.78 5.08
N ASP A 59 17.65 -14.05 5.99
CA ASP A 59 18.51 -15.25 5.94
C ASP A 59 17.73 -16.57 5.84
N SER A 60 16.54 -16.63 6.45
CA SER A 60 15.71 -17.83 6.42
C SER A 60 15.15 -18.16 5.05
N ASN A 61 14.86 -17.14 4.23
CA ASN A 61 14.41 -17.30 2.84
C ASN A 61 15.61 -17.34 1.87
N LEU A 62 16.63 -16.49 2.09
CA LEU A 62 17.83 -16.37 1.24
C LEU A 62 18.66 -17.65 1.17
N LYS A 63 18.62 -18.50 2.21
CA LYS A 63 19.27 -19.82 2.17
C LYS A 63 18.73 -20.75 1.05
N TYR A 64 17.59 -20.42 0.45
CA TYR A 64 17.00 -21.12 -0.69
C TYR A 64 17.21 -20.38 -2.03
N SER A 65 18.22 -19.52 -2.14
CA SER A 65 18.51 -18.73 -3.34
C SER A 65 18.56 -19.56 -4.63
N THR A 66 19.11 -20.78 -4.57
CA THR A 66 19.16 -21.69 -5.73
C THR A 66 17.77 -22.14 -6.14
N GLU A 67 16.93 -22.56 -5.19
CA GLU A 67 15.54 -22.95 -5.46
C GLU A 67 14.72 -21.76 -6.00
N ILE A 68 14.92 -20.56 -5.44
CA ILE A 68 14.27 -19.33 -5.91
C ILE A 68 14.63 -19.02 -7.37
N GLU A 69 15.93 -19.02 -7.71
CA GLU A 69 16.37 -18.75 -9.09
C GLU A 69 15.89 -19.82 -10.08
N ASN A 70 15.87 -21.09 -9.67
CA ASN A 70 15.30 -22.16 -10.49
C ASN A 70 13.81 -21.95 -10.77
N LEU A 71 13.03 -21.51 -9.78
CA LEU A 71 11.61 -21.20 -9.96
C LEU A 71 11.41 -19.98 -10.87
N LYS A 72 12.23 -18.93 -10.72
CA LYS A 72 12.21 -17.77 -11.62
C LYS A 72 12.49 -18.18 -13.06
N ASN A 73 13.52 -19.00 -13.28
CA ASN A 73 13.86 -19.55 -14.60
C ASN A 73 12.75 -20.44 -15.18
N ALA A 74 11.95 -21.08 -14.34
CA ALA A 74 10.78 -21.85 -14.75
C ALA A 74 9.55 -20.98 -15.07
N GLY A 75 9.61 -19.67 -14.83
CA GLY A 75 8.55 -18.70 -15.17
C GLY A 75 7.74 -18.20 -13.98
N ALA A 76 8.09 -18.54 -12.74
CA ALA A 76 7.49 -17.90 -11.57
C ALA A 76 8.04 -16.49 -11.37
N LYS A 77 7.22 -15.58 -10.84
CA LYS A 77 7.70 -14.30 -10.32
C LYS A 77 7.93 -14.43 -8.83
N VAL A 78 9.15 -14.19 -8.38
CA VAL A 78 9.49 -14.23 -6.94
C VAL A 78 10.17 -12.93 -6.56
N ARG A 79 9.60 -12.20 -5.61
CA ARG A 79 10.12 -10.97 -5.03
C ARG A 79 10.53 -11.22 -3.58
N LEU A 80 11.77 -10.88 -3.26
CA LEU A 80 12.22 -10.72 -1.88
C LEU A 80 11.98 -9.26 -1.50
N LEU A 81 11.14 -9.04 -0.51
CA LEU A 81 10.79 -7.71 -0.03
C LEU A 81 11.64 -7.39 1.19
N GLU A 82 12.59 -6.49 0.99
CA GLU A 82 13.41 -5.93 2.06
C GLU A 82 12.61 -4.85 2.81
N MET A 83 12.78 -4.83 4.13
CA MET A 83 12.23 -3.77 4.98
C MET A 83 13.38 -2.86 5.41
N PRO A 84 13.16 -1.54 5.60
CA PRO A 84 14.23 -0.60 5.92
C PRO A 84 15.01 -0.94 7.19
N ASP A 85 14.29 -1.42 8.22
CA ASP A 85 14.92 -2.00 9.40
C ASP A 85 14.97 -3.51 9.24
N THR A 86 16.17 -4.09 9.31
CA THR A 86 16.44 -5.54 9.33
C THR A 86 15.67 -6.31 10.40
N LYS A 87 15.17 -5.65 11.46
CA LYS A 87 14.32 -6.23 12.50
C LYS A 87 12.85 -6.33 12.08
N ASN A 88 12.43 -5.55 11.09
CA ASN A 88 11.08 -5.55 10.56
C ASN A 88 11.00 -6.51 9.37
N HIS A 89 9.86 -7.20 9.24
CA HIS A 89 9.61 -8.12 8.14
C HIS A 89 8.21 -7.90 7.60
N MET A 90 7.99 -8.24 6.33
CA MET A 90 6.64 -8.38 5.81
C MET A 90 6.03 -9.62 6.47
N HIS A 91 5.15 -9.41 7.45
CA HIS A 91 4.60 -10.48 8.31
C HIS A 91 3.31 -11.11 7.76
N HIS A 92 2.87 -10.79 6.54
CA HIS A 92 1.69 -11.42 5.96
C HIS A 92 1.91 -12.93 5.80
N LYS A 93 0.81 -13.67 5.80
CA LYS A 93 0.75 -15.13 5.69
C LYS A 93 -0.51 -15.52 4.94
N PHE A 94 -0.57 -15.13 3.68
CA PHE A 94 -1.71 -15.43 2.84
C PHE A 94 -1.35 -15.91 1.44
N GLY A 95 -2.27 -16.65 0.84
CA GLY A 95 -2.23 -17.05 -0.55
C GLY A 95 -3.59 -16.82 -1.20
N ILE A 96 -3.59 -16.52 -2.49
CA ILE A 96 -4.79 -16.30 -3.30
C ILE A 96 -4.68 -17.20 -4.52
N ILE A 97 -5.72 -17.97 -4.79
CA ILE A 97 -5.79 -18.89 -5.91
C ILE A 97 -6.98 -18.48 -6.78
N ASP A 98 -6.72 -18.30 -8.07
CA ASP A 98 -7.72 -17.98 -9.11
C ASP A 98 -8.63 -16.80 -8.75
N ARG A 99 -8.09 -15.80 -8.02
CA ARG A 99 -8.79 -14.61 -7.49
C ARG A 99 -10.13 -14.92 -6.80
N SER A 100 -10.24 -16.09 -6.17
CA SER A 100 -11.50 -16.54 -5.55
C SER A 100 -11.32 -17.42 -4.32
N THR A 101 -10.20 -18.13 -4.23
CA THR A 101 -9.84 -18.91 -3.05
C THR A 101 -8.74 -18.21 -2.27
N ILE A 102 -8.89 -18.13 -0.95
CA ILE A 102 -7.97 -17.46 -0.03
C ILE A 102 -7.47 -18.48 0.98
N LEU A 103 -6.16 -18.47 1.19
CA LEU A 103 -5.48 -19.10 2.30
C LEU A 103 -5.01 -17.99 3.22
N ASN A 104 -5.44 -17.96 4.48
CA ASN A 104 -4.95 -16.96 5.43
C ASN A 104 -4.85 -17.56 6.84
N GLY A 105 -3.86 -17.14 7.62
CA GLY A 105 -3.77 -17.58 9.01
C GLY A 105 -2.46 -17.19 9.67
N SER A 106 -2.15 -17.84 10.78
CA SER A 106 -0.91 -17.64 11.51
C SER A 106 0.23 -18.52 10.98
N PHE A 107 -0.09 -19.58 10.23
CA PHE A 107 0.89 -20.56 9.72
C PHE A 107 1.90 -19.93 8.75
N ASN A 108 3.17 -19.97 9.14
CA ASN A 108 4.28 -19.70 8.23
C ASN A 108 4.50 -20.89 7.31
N TRP A 109 4.81 -20.64 6.03
CA TRP A 109 5.03 -21.69 5.04
C TRP A 109 6.45 -22.27 5.14
N SER A 110 6.97 -22.39 6.37
CA SER A 110 8.32 -22.87 6.68
C SER A 110 8.29 -24.07 7.62
N SER A 111 9.37 -24.83 7.66
CA SER A 111 9.44 -26.07 8.47
C SER A 111 9.29 -25.83 9.98
N ASN A 112 9.62 -24.63 10.46
CA ASN A 112 9.58 -24.30 11.89
C ASN A 112 8.15 -24.19 12.43
N ALA A 113 7.16 -23.94 11.56
CA ALA A 113 5.76 -23.85 11.96
C ALA A 113 5.18 -25.19 12.45
N LYS A 114 5.80 -26.34 12.13
CA LYS A 114 5.36 -27.67 12.59
C LYS A 114 5.44 -27.88 14.12
N LYS A 115 6.14 -26.99 14.83
CA LYS A 115 6.29 -27.04 16.30
C LYS A 115 5.44 -25.99 17.03
N SER A 116 4.74 -25.14 16.29
CA SER A 116 3.91 -24.06 16.81
C SER A 116 2.44 -24.41 16.72
N PHE A 117 1.61 -23.86 17.62
CA PHE A 117 0.16 -23.89 17.46
C PHE A 117 -0.23 -22.81 16.46
N GLU A 118 -0.66 -23.24 15.27
CA GLU A 118 -0.94 -22.37 14.13
C GLU A 118 -2.30 -22.74 13.52
N ASN A 119 -2.83 -21.88 12.66
CA ASN A 119 -4.05 -22.17 11.91
C ASN A 119 -3.96 -21.70 10.45
N ILE A 120 -4.84 -22.26 9.62
CA ILE A 120 -5.16 -21.77 8.27
C ILE A 120 -6.68 -21.75 8.11
N LEU A 121 -7.18 -20.61 7.69
CA LEU A 121 -8.52 -20.37 7.18
C LEU A 121 -8.48 -20.49 5.66
N VAL A 122 -9.33 -21.34 5.10
CA VAL A 122 -9.54 -21.49 3.67
C VAL A 122 -10.91 -20.91 3.34
N LEU A 123 -10.95 -19.87 2.51
CA LEU A 123 -12.19 -19.36 1.94
C LEU A 123 -12.24 -19.74 0.46
N ARG A 124 -13.28 -20.43 0.01
CA ARG A 124 -13.51 -20.73 -1.41
C ARG A 124 -14.71 -19.97 -1.93
N ASP A 125 -14.74 -19.69 -3.22
CA ASP A 125 -15.79 -18.88 -3.87
C ASP A 125 -16.02 -17.53 -3.15
N ALA A 126 -14.93 -16.87 -2.75
CA ALA A 126 -14.87 -15.64 -1.96
C ALA A 126 -14.19 -14.54 -2.79
N LYS A 127 -14.80 -14.19 -3.94
CA LYS A 127 -14.19 -13.27 -4.92
C LYS A 127 -13.98 -11.86 -4.36
N GLU A 128 -14.95 -11.35 -3.62
CA GLU A 128 -14.89 -10.00 -3.04
C GLU A 128 -13.81 -9.91 -1.96
N GLU A 129 -13.69 -10.93 -1.12
CA GLU A 129 -12.64 -11.01 -0.10
C GLU A 129 -11.27 -11.25 -0.75
N ALA A 130 -11.20 -12.12 -1.76
CA ALA A 130 -9.95 -12.42 -2.47
C ALA A 130 -9.40 -11.19 -3.19
N LYS A 131 -10.29 -10.30 -3.64
CA LYS A 131 -9.93 -9.00 -4.16
C LYS A 131 -9.15 -8.19 -3.13
N LYS A 132 -9.68 -8.00 -1.91
CA LYS A 132 -9.01 -7.24 -0.83
C LYS A 132 -7.62 -7.77 -0.48
N PHE A 133 -7.41 -9.08 -0.54
CA PHE A 133 -6.08 -9.68 -0.37
C PHE A 133 -5.17 -9.45 -1.58
N TYR A 134 -5.72 -9.53 -2.79
CA TYR A 134 -4.98 -9.34 -4.05
C TYR A 134 -4.47 -7.91 -4.18
N ASP A 135 -5.31 -6.98 -3.75
CA ASP A 135 -5.08 -5.56 -3.60
C ASP A 135 -3.89 -5.26 -2.68
N GLU A 136 -3.86 -5.88 -1.50
CA GLU A 136 -2.69 -5.79 -0.60
C GLU A 136 -1.45 -6.43 -1.23
N PHE A 137 -1.59 -7.57 -1.93
CA PHE A 137 -0.49 -8.20 -2.65
C PHE A 137 0.11 -7.26 -3.70
N LYS A 138 -0.72 -6.55 -4.47
CA LYS A 138 -0.29 -5.57 -5.48
C LYS A 138 0.47 -4.40 -4.85
N LYS A 139 0.00 -3.88 -3.70
CA LYS A 139 0.75 -2.88 -2.93
C LYS A 139 2.14 -3.39 -2.55
N LEU A 140 2.23 -4.61 -2.04
CA LEU A 140 3.51 -5.24 -1.70
C LEU A 140 4.38 -5.50 -2.93
N GLU A 141 3.83 -5.61 -4.14
CA GLU A 141 4.58 -5.80 -5.39
C GLU A 141 5.18 -4.47 -5.90
N LEU A 142 4.48 -3.35 -5.70
CA LEU A 142 4.86 -2.03 -6.21
C LEU A 142 5.78 -1.24 -5.28
N ILE A 143 5.69 -1.46 -3.97
CA ILE A 143 6.46 -0.70 -2.99
C ILE A 143 7.96 -1.00 -3.15
N GLU A 144 8.78 -0.03 -3.55
CA GLU A 144 10.25 -0.13 -3.56
C GLU A 144 10.82 0.11 -2.16
N THR A 145 11.90 -0.58 -1.80
CA THR A 145 12.46 -0.56 -0.44
C THR A 145 12.91 0.83 0.00
N ASP A 146 13.52 1.59 -0.92
CA ASP A 146 13.94 2.98 -0.72
C ASP A 146 12.75 3.92 -0.49
N ILE A 147 11.61 3.65 -1.14
CA ILE A 147 10.35 4.37 -0.89
C ILE A 147 9.85 4.09 0.53
N VAL A 148 9.91 2.85 1.01
CA VAL A 148 9.49 2.52 2.39
C VAL A 148 10.38 3.22 3.40
N GLU A 149 11.69 3.19 3.21
CA GLU A 149 12.65 3.85 4.10
C GLU A 149 12.37 5.35 4.17
N LYS A 150 12.21 5.99 3.01
CA LYS A 150 11.87 7.40 2.90
C LYS A 150 10.54 7.74 3.58
N LEU A 151 9.50 6.92 3.39
CA LEU A 151 8.17 7.11 4.01
C LEU A 151 8.18 6.90 5.53
N GLN A 152 9.18 6.19 6.08
CA GLN A 152 9.30 5.92 7.51
C GLN A 152 10.30 6.84 8.22
N THR A 153 11.23 7.45 7.47
CA THR A 153 12.24 8.37 8.01
C THR A 153 11.64 9.76 8.22
N LEU A 154 10.84 9.88 9.29
CA LEU A 154 10.14 11.10 9.62
C LEU A 154 11.04 12.05 10.41
N LYS A 155 11.02 13.34 10.04
CA LYS A 155 11.69 14.39 10.81
C LYS A 155 10.88 14.70 12.06
N LYS A 156 11.57 15.00 13.17
CA LYS A 156 10.92 15.54 14.37
C LYS A 156 10.52 17.00 14.15
N CYS A 157 9.38 17.37 14.71
CA CYS A 157 8.94 18.76 14.73
C CYS A 157 9.90 19.59 15.61
N GLU A 158 10.49 20.63 15.04
CA GLU A 158 11.44 21.48 15.76
C GLU A 158 10.77 22.33 16.85
N SER A 159 9.44 22.51 16.78
CA SER A 159 8.70 23.35 17.73
C SER A 159 8.26 22.61 19.00
N CYS A 160 7.79 21.36 18.88
CA CYS A 160 7.35 20.57 20.03
C CYS A 160 8.29 19.42 20.42
N GLU A 161 9.28 19.08 19.58
CA GLU A 161 10.26 18.00 19.72
C GLU A 161 9.68 16.57 19.84
N ASN A 162 8.37 16.43 20.08
CA ASN A 162 7.69 15.16 20.26
C ASN A 162 7.08 14.63 18.95
N GLY A 163 6.38 15.49 18.22
CA GLY A 163 5.67 15.14 17.00
C GLY A 163 6.57 14.82 15.81
N GLU A 164 6.03 14.08 14.86
CA GLU A 164 6.66 13.75 13.58
C GLU A 164 6.10 14.68 12.50
N LEU A 165 6.90 14.98 11.48
CA LEU A 165 6.49 15.83 10.35
C LEU A 165 6.12 14.97 9.15
N PHE A 166 4.90 15.13 8.68
CA PHE A 166 4.39 14.49 7.47
C PHE A 166 4.19 15.51 6.36
N ASN A 167 4.61 15.16 5.15
CA ASN A 167 4.38 15.98 3.96
C ASN A 167 3.00 15.71 3.37
N ILE A 168 2.18 16.74 3.22
CA ILE A 168 0.87 16.71 2.56
C ILE A 168 0.98 17.55 1.29
N LEU A 169 0.63 16.98 0.14
CA LEU A 169 0.41 17.76 -1.08
C LEU A 169 -1.01 18.33 -1.03
N VAL A 170 -1.13 19.65 -0.85
CA VAL A 170 -2.42 20.31 -0.71
C VAL A 170 -2.73 21.11 -1.96
N PHE A 171 -3.75 20.67 -2.71
CA PHE A 171 -4.24 21.36 -3.89
C PHE A 171 -5.14 22.54 -3.53
N SER A 172 -5.02 23.62 -4.28
CA SER A 172 -5.95 24.74 -4.22
C SER A 172 -7.29 24.39 -4.87
N LYS A 173 -8.38 25.05 -4.44
CA LYS A 173 -9.71 24.88 -5.04
C LYS A 173 -9.85 25.55 -6.42
N ASN A 174 -9.00 26.53 -6.70
CA ASN A 174 -9.12 27.38 -7.89
C ASN A 174 -8.33 26.75 -9.05
N SER A 175 -9.06 26.22 -10.03
CA SER A 175 -8.47 25.93 -11.33
C SER A 175 -7.97 27.24 -11.94
N SER A 176 -6.71 27.29 -12.35
CA SER A 176 -6.16 28.44 -13.06
C SER A 176 -6.97 28.76 -14.32
N THR A 177 -6.69 29.89 -14.96
CA THR A 177 -7.25 30.27 -16.27
C THR A 177 -7.09 29.19 -17.36
N TYR A 178 -6.19 28.21 -17.15
CA TYR A 178 -5.90 27.10 -18.04
C TYR A 178 -6.44 25.74 -17.56
N PHE A 179 -7.34 25.72 -16.57
CA PHE A 179 -7.82 24.50 -15.90
C PHE A 179 -6.70 23.68 -15.23
N GLU A 180 -5.62 24.34 -14.81
CA GLU A 180 -4.55 23.70 -14.05
C GLU A 180 -4.87 23.77 -12.56
N THR A 181 -4.70 22.65 -11.87
CA THR A 181 -4.83 22.56 -10.41
C THR A 181 -3.43 22.54 -9.83
N SER A 182 -3.09 23.61 -9.14
CA SER A 182 -1.82 23.76 -8.44
C SER A 182 -1.98 23.53 -6.95
N GLY A 183 -0.93 23.01 -6.32
CA GLY A 183 -0.86 22.80 -4.89
C GLY A 183 0.54 22.97 -4.34
N ASP A 184 0.65 23.00 -3.03
CA ASP A 184 1.92 23.10 -2.30
C ASP A 184 2.17 21.85 -1.45
N ILE A 185 3.44 21.51 -1.24
CA ILE A 185 3.82 20.52 -0.24
C ILE A 185 3.99 21.22 1.10
N VAL A 186 3.14 20.84 2.06
CA VAL A 186 3.12 21.34 3.42
C VAL A 186 3.63 20.24 4.35
N GLN A 187 4.50 20.58 5.31
CA GLN A 187 4.90 19.65 6.36
C GLN A 187 4.07 19.90 7.62
N VAL A 188 3.26 18.95 8.05
CA VAL A 188 2.35 19.09 9.20
C VAL A 188 2.84 18.22 10.36
N CYS A 189 2.80 18.76 11.57
CA CYS A 189 3.13 18.04 12.79
C CYS A 189 1.96 17.17 13.28
N THR A 190 2.27 15.99 13.83
CA THR A 190 1.26 15.06 14.39
C THR A 190 0.84 15.32 15.84
N ASP A 191 1.54 16.21 16.56
CA ASP A 191 1.37 16.38 18.02
C ASP A 191 1.05 17.83 18.43
N CYS A 192 1.16 18.78 17.50
CA CYS A 192 0.81 20.18 17.71
C CYS A 192 0.37 20.82 16.39
N ASP A 193 -0.17 22.03 16.45
CA ASP A 193 -0.70 22.75 15.28
C ASP A 193 0.38 23.38 14.38
N HIS A 194 1.67 23.04 14.58
CA HIS A 194 2.75 23.57 13.74
C HIS A 194 2.77 22.91 12.36
N TYR A 195 2.92 23.75 11.33
CA TYR A 195 3.20 23.35 9.97
C TYR A 195 4.31 24.21 9.35
N TYR A 196 4.93 23.69 8.30
CA TYR A 196 5.90 24.39 7.48
C TYR A 196 5.40 24.37 6.03
N ASN A 197 5.10 25.53 5.48
CA ASN A 197 4.83 25.67 4.06
C ASN A 197 6.12 26.04 3.32
N GLY A 198 6.55 25.15 2.42
CA GLY A 198 7.78 25.33 1.65
C GLY A 198 7.61 26.03 0.31
N PHE A 199 6.40 26.45 -0.07
CA PHE A 199 6.02 26.96 -1.39
C PHE A 199 6.65 26.16 -2.54
N ASN A 200 5.95 25.11 -2.96
CA ASN A 200 6.35 24.25 -4.06
C ASN A 200 5.17 24.16 -5.01
N LEU A 201 4.98 25.17 -5.86
CA LEU A 201 3.92 25.21 -6.86
C LEU A 201 3.99 23.97 -7.77
N ILE A 202 3.22 22.95 -7.42
CA ILE A 202 3.12 21.68 -8.15
C ILE A 202 1.81 21.71 -8.92
N THR A 203 1.91 21.65 -10.23
CA THR A 203 0.76 21.44 -11.11
C THR A 203 0.68 19.98 -11.50
N ASN A 204 -0.37 19.28 -11.06
CA ASN A 204 -0.64 17.90 -11.47
C ASN A 204 -2.15 17.59 -11.45
N ASN A 205 -2.78 17.83 -12.60
CA ASN A 205 -4.21 17.58 -12.81
C ASN A 205 -4.57 16.10 -12.70
N SER A 206 -3.72 15.20 -13.21
CA SER A 206 -3.97 13.76 -13.17
C SER A 206 -4.06 13.27 -11.73
N LEU A 207 -3.08 13.63 -10.90
CA LEU A 207 -3.03 13.25 -9.50
C LEU A 207 -4.20 13.86 -8.70
N TYR A 208 -4.54 15.12 -8.97
CA TYR A 208 -5.70 15.76 -8.35
C TYR A 208 -7.01 15.02 -8.66
N ILE A 209 -7.27 14.71 -9.94
CA ILE A 209 -8.48 13.99 -10.37
C ILE A 209 -8.53 12.60 -9.73
N LEU A 210 -7.41 11.88 -9.72
CA LEU A 210 -7.32 10.57 -9.07
C LEU A 210 -7.64 10.67 -7.57
N ALA A 211 -7.06 11.65 -6.87
CA ALA A 211 -7.29 11.85 -5.44
C ALA A 211 -8.75 12.25 -5.14
N GLU A 212 -9.36 13.15 -5.91
CA GLU A 212 -10.78 13.50 -5.74
C GLU A 212 -11.69 12.30 -5.94
N SER A 213 -11.41 11.49 -6.98
CA SER A 213 -12.22 10.32 -7.29
C SER A 213 -12.24 9.33 -6.12
N PHE A 214 -11.11 9.20 -5.41
CA PHE A 214 -10.87 8.24 -4.32
C PHE A 214 -11.96 8.21 -3.24
N ASN A 215 -12.51 9.38 -2.89
CA ASN A 215 -13.55 9.51 -1.87
C ASN A 215 -14.94 9.05 -2.32
N SER A 216 -15.13 8.78 -3.61
CA SER A 216 -16.42 8.45 -4.23
C SER A 216 -16.43 7.08 -4.92
N LEU A 217 -15.33 6.33 -4.84
CA LEU A 217 -15.19 5.04 -5.52
C LEU A 217 -15.95 3.94 -4.78
N ASP A 218 -16.48 3.00 -5.57
CA ASP A 218 -16.85 1.69 -5.05
C ASP A 218 -15.59 0.86 -4.73
N GLU A 219 -15.76 -0.27 -4.03
CA GLU A 219 -14.64 -1.15 -3.67
C GLU A 219 -13.90 -1.68 -4.91
N GLN A 220 -14.49 -1.63 -6.10
CA GLN A 220 -13.93 -2.20 -7.32
C GLN A 220 -12.90 -1.27 -7.95
N ASP A 221 -13.19 0.04 -8.01
CA ASP A 221 -12.31 1.05 -8.61
C ASP A 221 -11.24 1.58 -7.65
N PHE A 222 -11.44 1.42 -6.33
CA PHE A 222 -10.54 1.91 -5.27
C PHE A 222 -9.06 1.64 -5.54
N LEU A 223 -8.72 0.45 -6.06
CA LEU A 223 -7.32 0.06 -6.22
C LEU A 223 -6.70 0.38 -7.54
N SER A 224 -7.49 0.40 -8.61
CA SER A 224 -6.99 0.95 -9.87
C SER A 224 -6.60 2.41 -9.66
N VAL A 225 -7.41 3.16 -8.90
CA VAL A 225 -7.10 4.55 -8.56
C VAL A 225 -5.96 4.63 -7.55
N GLN A 226 -5.93 3.78 -6.51
CA GLN A 226 -4.80 3.74 -5.57
C GLN A 226 -3.46 3.47 -6.26
N ASP A 227 -3.41 2.50 -7.17
CA ASP A 227 -2.21 2.16 -7.94
C ASP A 227 -1.79 3.34 -8.83
N SER A 228 -2.75 3.97 -9.51
CA SER A 228 -2.48 5.16 -10.34
C SER A 228 -1.95 6.34 -9.51
N ILE A 229 -2.46 6.53 -8.28
CA ILE A 229 -1.93 7.55 -7.36
C ILE A 229 -0.49 7.24 -6.99
N TYR A 230 -0.16 5.98 -6.63
CA TYR A 230 1.22 5.60 -6.31
C TYR A 230 2.17 5.82 -7.50
N ASP A 231 1.75 5.45 -8.70
CA ASP A 231 2.54 5.65 -9.93
C ASP A 231 2.80 7.14 -10.19
N GLU A 232 1.79 8.00 -10.02
CA GLU A 232 1.94 9.45 -10.10
C GLU A 232 2.83 9.99 -8.96
N LEU A 233 2.76 9.45 -7.75
CA LEU A 233 3.57 9.90 -6.63
C LEU A 233 5.06 9.56 -6.79
N ASN A 234 5.39 8.47 -7.49
CA ASN A 234 6.78 8.06 -7.72
C ASN A 234 7.62 9.14 -8.43
N GLN A 235 7.00 10.00 -9.24
CA GLN A 235 7.72 11.10 -9.91
C GLN A 235 8.28 12.16 -8.94
N TYR A 236 7.67 12.32 -7.76
CA TYR A 236 8.12 13.26 -6.73
C TYR A 236 9.21 12.69 -5.84
N ILE A 237 9.21 11.37 -5.64
CA ILE A 237 10.19 10.66 -4.83
C ILE A 237 11.61 10.81 -5.40
N ASN A 238 11.74 10.80 -6.72
CA ASN A 238 13.01 10.99 -7.43
C ASN A 238 13.63 12.39 -7.21
N ASN A 239 12.86 13.34 -6.66
CA ASN A 239 13.31 14.69 -6.32
C ASN A 239 13.37 14.93 -4.79
N ASP A 240 13.42 13.87 -3.98
CA ASP A 240 13.37 13.90 -2.50
C ASP A 240 12.13 14.59 -1.92
N LYS A 241 11.05 14.66 -2.70
CA LYS A 241 9.74 15.18 -2.30
C LYS A 241 8.79 14.03 -2.00
N ILE A 242 8.91 13.46 -0.80
CA ILE A 242 8.03 12.39 -0.33
C ILE A 242 6.66 12.99 -0.02
N ILE A 243 5.57 12.38 -0.50
CA ILE A 243 4.19 12.81 -0.21
C ILE A 243 3.51 11.71 0.61
N HIS A 244 2.99 12.09 1.77
CA HIS A 244 2.34 11.14 2.68
C HIS A 244 0.83 11.13 2.55
N ALA A 245 0.25 12.29 2.24
CA ALA A 245 -1.18 12.47 2.02
C ALA A 245 -1.40 13.52 0.91
N ILE A 246 -2.58 13.47 0.31
CA ILE A 246 -3.05 14.45 -0.66
C ILE A 246 -4.30 15.10 -0.07
N GLY A 247 -4.31 16.43 -0.03
CA GLY A 247 -5.43 17.22 0.46
C GLY A 247 -5.89 18.26 -0.55
N GLN A 248 -7.03 18.88 -0.25
CA GLN A 248 -7.58 19.98 -1.02
C GLN A 248 -8.14 21.03 -0.08
N VAL A 249 -7.84 22.30 -0.38
CA VAL A 249 -8.46 23.42 0.34
C VAL A 249 -9.94 23.52 -0.05
N TYR A 250 -10.81 23.72 0.94
CA TYR A 250 -12.20 24.08 0.74
C TYR A 250 -12.51 25.45 1.33
N HIS A 251 -13.48 26.12 0.73
CA HIS A 251 -14.08 27.35 1.23
C HIS A 251 -15.58 27.29 0.91
N ASN A 252 -16.41 27.28 1.95
CA ASN A 252 -17.86 27.12 1.89
C ASN A 252 -18.53 28.08 2.90
N LEU A 253 -19.84 28.24 2.80
CA LEU A 253 -20.64 28.91 3.84
C LEU A 253 -21.34 27.86 4.71
N ASP A 254 -21.37 28.05 6.03
CA ASP A 254 -22.17 27.22 6.92
C ASP A 254 -23.67 27.58 6.85
N GLY A 255 -24.51 26.86 7.61
CA GLY A 255 -25.95 27.11 7.68
C GLY A 255 -26.35 28.46 8.32
N ARG A 256 -25.38 29.30 8.70
CA ARG A 256 -25.54 30.65 9.26
C ARG A 256 -24.83 31.71 8.42
N ASP A 257 -24.45 31.37 7.19
CA ASP A 257 -23.70 32.23 6.27
C ASP A 257 -22.33 32.68 6.82
N GLN A 258 -21.70 31.87 7.68
CA GLN A 258 -20.32 32.08 8.12
C GLN A 258 -19.36 31.36 7.18
N ASP A 259 -18.27 32.02 6.79
CA ASP A 259 -17.22 31.42 6.00
C ASP A 259 -16.54 30.29 6.80
N VAL A 260 -16.53 29.10 6.21
CA VAL A 260 -15.81 27.92 6.72
C VAL A 260 -14.80 27.52 5.67
N PHE A 261 -13.55 27.45 6.08
CA PHE A 261 -12.44 27.05 5.25
C PHE A 261 -11.57 26.04 5.97
N GLY A 262 -10.74 25.34 5.21
CA GLY A 262 -9.83 24.33 5.75
C GLY A 262 -9.32 23.43 4.66
N THR A 263 -8.63 22.37 5.06
CA THR A 263 -8.06 21.38 4.14
C THR A 263 -8.65 20.02 4.40
N LYS A 264 -9.31 19.45 3.39
CA LYS A 264 -9.82 18.07 3.45
C LYS A 264 -8.78 17.12 2.87
N ILE A 265 -8.47 16.03 3.57
CA ILE A 265 -7.58 14.99 3.06
C ILE A 265 -8.37 14.05 2.15
N LEU A 266 -7.88 13.89 0.93
CA LEU A 266 -8.47 13.06 -0.11
C LEU A 266 -7.86 11.66 -0.16
N TRP A 267 -6.58 11.56 0.17
CA TRP A 267 -5.84 10.29 0.14
C TRP A 267 -4.74 10.28 1.19
N LYS A 268 -4.48 9.10 1.78
CA LYS A 268 -3.37 8.85 2.72
C LYS A 268 -2.64 7.58 2.33
N ASN A 269 -1.32 7.59 2.47
CA ASN A 269 -0.56 6.35 2.36
C ASN A 269 -0.79 5.43 3.58
N LYS A 270 -0.46 4.15 3.44
CA LYS A 270 -0.68 3.13 4.49
C LYS A 270 0.12 3.32 5.79
N PHE A 271 1.16 4.14 5.80
CA PHE A 271 2.04 4.39 6.95
C PHE A 271 1.60 5.59 7.80
N VAL A 272 0.67 6.40 7.28
CA VAL A 272 0.12 7.57 7.98
C VAL A 272 -0.89 7.13 9.04
N GLY A 273 -1.82 6.23 8.71
CA GLY A 273 -2.92 5.86 9.61
C GLY A 273 -3.68 7.07 10.12
N ASP A 274 -3.92 7.14 11.42
CA ASP A 274 -4.64 8.24 12.09
C ASP A 274 -3.72 9.43 12.46
N LYS A 275 -2.43 9.39 12.09
CA LYS A 275 -1.47 10.46 12.44
C LYS A 275 -1.72 11.77 11.70
N ILE A 276 -2.37 11.71 10.53
CA ILE A 276 -2.85 12.88 9.78
C ILE A 276 -4.36 12.89 9.91
N LEU A 277 -4.95 14.06 10.18
CA LEU A 277 -6.39 14.22 10.31
C LEU A 277 -7.09 14.04 8.95
N ASP A 278 -8.37 13.70 8.95
CA ASP A 278 -9.17 13.67 7.71
C ASP A 278 -9.55 15.10 7.25
N ASP A 279 -9.66 16.03 8.19
CA ASP A 279 -10.01 17.43 7.97
C ASP A 279 -9.20 18.32 8.91
N TYR A 280 -8.55 19.33 8.35
CA TYR A 280 -7.91 20.41 9.07
C TYR A 280 -8.77 21.67 8.93
N SER A 281 -9.77 21.79 9.81
CA SER A 281 -10.65 22.96 9.83
C SER A 281 -9.88 24.21 10.23
N ASP A 282 -10.20 25.35 9.60
CA ASP A 282 -9.53 26.64 9.78
C ASP A 282 -8.04 26.65 9.39
N GLN A 283 -7.57 25.65 8.62
CA GLN A 283 -6.19 25.59 8.11
C GLN A 283 -6.18 25.29 6.60
N ASP A 284 -5.88 26.30 5.79
CA ASP A 284 -5.54 26.15 4.36
C ASP A 284 -4.03 26.04 4.13
N PHE A 285 -3.24 26.06 5.20
CA PHE A 285 -1.78 25.99 5.23
C PHE A 285 -1.07 27.06 4.41
N ASP A 286 -1.71 28.21 4.18
CA ASP A 286 -1.20 29.29 3.31
C ASP A 286 -0.87 28.80 1.88
N VAL A 287 -1.59 27.78 1.38
CA VAL A 287 -1.38 27.24 0.03
C VAL A 287 -1.56 28.35 -1.00
N ASN A 288 -0.60 28.47 -1.91
CA ASN A 288 -0.61 29.52 -2.92
C ASN A 288 -1.70 29.24 -3.96
N TYR A 289 -2.62 30.18 -4.10
CA TYR A 289 -3.58 30.22 -5.20
C TYR A 289 -2.91 30.94 -6.35
N ASP A 290 -2.87 30.34 -7.55
CA ASP A 290 -2.29 30.99 -8.73
C ASP A 290 -2.80 32.43 -8.84
N SER A 291 -1.88 33.39 -8.66
CA SER A 291 -2.17 34.82 -8.53
C SER A 291 -2.38 35.49 -9.89
N SER A 292 -2.83 34.73 -10.90
CA SER A 292 -3.23 35.25 -12.20
C SER A 292 -4.62 35.94 -12.17
N SER A 293 -5.27 36.03 -11.01
CA SER A 293 -6.49 36.82 -10.78
C SER A 293 -6.23 38.11 -9.99
N THR A 294 -5.27 38.93 -10.43
CA THR A 294 -5.38 40.38 -10.19
C THR A 294 -6.54 40.93 -11.03
N PHE A 295 -7.63 41.27 -10.35
CA PHE A 295 -8.69 42.14 -10.89
C PHE A 295 -8.12 43.47 -11.38
#